data_AF-A0AA94WR20-F1
#
_entry.id   AF-A0AA94WR20-F1
#
_cell.length_a   1.000
_cell.length_b   1.000
_cell.length_c   1.000
_cell.angle_alpha   90.00
_cell.angle_beta   90.00
_cell.angle_gamma   90.00
#
_symmetry.space_group_name_H-M   'P 1'
#
loop_
_entity.id
_entity.type
_entity.pdbx_description
1 polymer ?
#
loop_
_entity_poly.entity_id
_entity_poly.type
_entity_poly.pdbx_seq_one_letter_code
_entity_poly.pdbx_strand_id
1 'polypeptide(L)' 'MSKIKIRVQDTITEIEKNERYYIEVEGRTFIGTILENMDFDYDGRVFFYILTEEENEDYQIVEDEIKKIKKL' A
#
# COMPACT_ATOMS: atom_id res chain seq x y z
N MET A 1 -7.58 -15.85 -3.81
CA MET A 1 -6.93 -14.53 -3.78
C MET A 1 -6.02 -14.47 -2.56
N SER A 2 -4.80 -13.99 -2.72
CA SER A 2 -3.88 -13.79 -1.59
C SER A 2 -4.24 -12.50 -0.87
N LYS A 3 -4.22 -12.52 0.46
CA LYS A 3 -4.43 -11.33 1.28
C LYS A 3 -3.10 -10.76 1.75
N ILE A 4 -3.04 -9.45 1.87
CA ILE A 4 -1.91 -8.71 2.44
C ILE A 4 -2.41 -7.99 3.70
N LYS A 5 -1.59 -8.01 4.75
CA LYS A 5 -1.85 -7.24 5.97
C LYS A 5 -1.09 -5.93 5.88
N ILE A 6 -1.76 -4.84 6.20
CA ILE A 6 -1.20 -3.49 6.17
C ILE A 6 -1.61 -2.75 7.43
N ARG A 7 -0.66 -2.14 8.11
CA ARG A 7 -0.92 -1.24 9.23
C ARG A 7 -1.22 0.16 8.69
N VAL A 8 -2.34 0.72 9.12
CA VAL A 8 -2.80 2.06 8.78
C VAL A 8 -3.19 2.74 10.07
N GLN A 9 -2.44 3.77 10.48
CA GLN A 9 -2.69 4.52 11.73
C GLN A 9 -2.94 3.57 12.93
N ASP A 10 -1.99 2.68 13.21
CA ASP A 10 -2.04 1.65 14.28
C ASP A 10 -3.14 0.57 14.12
N THR A 11 -3.88 0.56 13.02
CA THR A 11 -4.89 -0.46 12.71
C THR A 11 -4.39 -1.42 11.64
N ILE A 12 -4.39 -2.71 11.91
CA ILE A 12 -4.09 -3.73 10.90
C ILE A 12 -5.33 -3.98 10.05
N THR A 13 -5.21 -3.72 8.75
CA THR A 13 -6.23 -3.97 7.72
C THR A 13 -5.79 -5.14 6.85
N GLU A 14 -6.72 -6.04 6.51
CA GLU A 14 -6.50 -7.05 5.46
C GLU A 14 -7.03 -6.55 4.13
N ILE A 15 -6.19 -6.58 3.11
CA ILE A 15 -6.53 -6.24 1.72
C ILE A 15 -6.26 -7.43 0.81
N GLU A 16 -6.85 -7.41 -0.38
CA GLU A 16 -6.69 -8.42 -1.41
C GLU A 16 -5.60 -7.97 -2.40
N LYS A 17 -4.62 -8.84 -2.65
CA LYS A 17 -3.60 -8.63 -3.66
C LYS A 17 -4.26 -8.54 -5.05
N ASN A 18 -3.73 -7.67 -5.91
CA ASN A 18 -4.22 -7.43 -7.28
C ASN A 18 -5.61 -6.80 -7.38
N GLU A 19 -6.13 -6.21 -6.31
CA GLU A 19 -7.36 -5.41 -6.34
C GLU A 19 -7.05 -3.91 -6.35
N ARG A 20 -8.02 -3.10 -6.79
CA ARG A 20 -7.89 -1.64 -6.86
C ARG A 20 -8.18 -0.99 -5.51
N TYR A 21 -7.31 -0.08 -5.11
CA TYR A 21 -7.43 0.67 -3.88
C TYR A 21 -7.23 2.17 -4.13
N TYR A 22 -8.01 2.97 -3.40
CA TYR A 22 -7.66 4.34 -3.08
C TYR A 22 -6.71 4.32 -1.90
N ILE A 23 -5.58 5.00 -2.03
CA ILE A 23 -4.54 5.03 -1.00
C ILE A 23 -4.11 6.50 -0.81
N GLU A 24 -4.06 6.90 0.45
CA GLU A 24 -3.69 8.24 0.88
C GLU A 24 -2.47 8.15 1.79
N VAL A 25 -1.42 8.88 1.42
CA VAL A 25 -0.17 9.01 2.17
C VAL A 25 0.08 10.47 2.49
N GLU A 26 1.15 10.77 3.22
CA GLU A 26 1.50 12.15 3.50
C GLU A 26 1.80 12.95 2.22
N GLY A 27 0.92 13.93 1.93
CA GLY A 27 1.10 14.85 0.81
C GLY A 27 0.73 14.30 -0.58
N ARG A 28 0.25 13.04 -0.67
CA ARG A 28 -0.14 12.44 -1.95
C ARG A 28 -1.32 11.47 -1.81
N THR A 29 -2.11 11.37 -2.87
CA THR A 29 -3.17 10.37 -3.03
C THR A 29 -3.02 9.72 -4.38
N PHE A 30 -3.26 8.41 -4.47
CA PHE A 30 -3.20 7.68 -5.73
C PHE A 30 -4.25 6.57 -5.73
N ILE A 31 -4.65 6.21 -6.94
CA ILE A 31 -5.43 5.01 -7.21
C ILE A 31 -4.47 4.01 -7.83
N GLY A 32 -4.42 2.81 -7.27
CA GLY A 32 -3.51 1.80 -7.75
C GLY A 32 -3.84 0.40 -7.28
N THR A 33 -3.08 -0.54 -7.83
CA THR A 33 -3.18 -1.95 -7.48
C THR A 33 -2.02 -2.33 -6.59
N ILE A 34 -2.32 -2.86 -5.39
CA ILE A 34 -1.27 -3.34 -4.49
C ILE A 34 -0.85 -4.74 -4.92
N LEU A 35 0.42 -4.87 -5.29
CA LEU A 35 0.98 -6.11 -5.81
C LEU A 35 1.58 -6.95 -4.69
N GLU A 36 2.35 -6.40 -3.77
CA GLU A 36 2.96 -7.16 -2.68
C GLU A 36 3.48 -6.28 -1.55
N ASN A 37 3.64 -6.88 -0.36
CA ASN A 37 4.44 -6.33 0.72
C ASN A 37 5.88 -6.84 0.61
N MET A 38 6.84 -5.95 0.80
CA MET A 38 8.24 -6.26 0.98
C MET A 38 8.62 -5.89 2.41
N ASP A 39 8.85 -6.90 3.23
CA ASP A 39 9.33 -6.71 4.60
C ASP A 39 10.85 -6.48 4.54
N PHE A 40 11.30 -5.24 4.76
CA PHE A 40 12.73 -4.91 4.79
C PHE A 40 13.23 -4.91 6.24
N ASP A 41 14.10 -5.87 6.55
CA ASP A 41 14.63 -6.11 7.91
C ASP A 41 15.61 -5.04 8.40
N TYR A 42 16.03 -4.09 7.56
CA TYR A 42 17.12 -3.16 7.89
C TYR A 42 16.72 -2.03 8.86
N ASP A 43 15.42 -1.82 9.11
CA ASP A 43 14.90 -0.90 10.13
C ASP A 43 13.48 -1.29 10.59
N GLY A 44 13.02 -2.51 10.26
CA GLY A 44 11.65 -2.97 10.52
C GLY A 44 10.57 -2.25 9.72
N ARG A 45 10.94 -1.52 8.65
CA ARG A 45 10.00 -0.81 7.78
C ARG A 45 9.42 -1.75 6.72
N VAL A 46 8.11 -1.77 6.62
CA VAL A 46 7.37 -2.51 5.60
C VAL A 46 7.12 -1.59 4.41
N PHE A 47 7.39 -2.08 3.19
CA PHE A 47 7.11 -1.37 1.95
C PHE A 47 6.05 -2.09 1.13
N PHE A 48 5.22 -1.35 0.41
CA PHE A 48 4.24 -1.90 -0.52
C PHE A 48 4.57 -1.48 -1.95
N TYR A 49 4.53 -2.45 -2.86
CA TYR A 49 4.66 -2.19 -4.29
C TYR A 49 3.28 -1.93 -4.90
N ILE A 50 3.15 -0.78 -5.57
CA ILE A 50 1.87 -0.27 -6.04
C ILE A 50 2.02 0.17 -7.48
N LEU A 51 1.20 -0.42 -8.35
CA LEU A 51 1.07 0.02 -9.73
C LEU A 51 0.04 1.15 -9.77
N THR A 52 0.50 2.37 -10.01
CA THR A 52 -0.36 3.57 -10.03
C THR A 52 -0.99 3.79 -11.40
N GLU A 53 -2.24 4.27 -11.42
CA GLU A 53 -2.94 4.53 -12.69
C GLU A 53 -2.50 5.82 -13.39
N GLU A 54 -2.04 6.82 -12.65
CA GLU A 54 -1.71 8.14 -13.20
C GLU A 54 -0.45 8.12 -14.08
N GLU A 55 0.51 7.22 -13.84
CA GLU A 55 1.79 7.23 -14.57
C GLU A 55 2.21 5.86 -15.13
N ASN A 56 1.45 4.77 -14.92
CA ASN A 56 1.95 3.39 -15.11
C ASN A 56 3.32 3.17 -14.44
N GLU A 57 3.62 3.97 -13.41
CA GLU A 57 4.85 3.90 -12.65
C GLU A 57 4.62 3.05 -11.41
N ASP A 58 5.66 2.28 -11.14
CA ASP A 58 5.78 1.44 -9.96
C ASP A 58 6.21 2.30 -8.78
N TYR A 59 5.35 2.41 -7.78
CA TYR A 59 5.60 3.21 -6.60
C TYR A 59 5.79 2.31 -5.37
N GLN A 60 6.79 2.64 -4.55
CA GLN A 60 7.03 1.98 -3.28
C GLN A 60 6.59 2.88 -2.14
N ILE A 61 5.80 2.33 -1.21
CA ILE A 61 5.21 3.10 -0.11
C ILE A 61 5.57 2.48 1.20
N VAL A 62 6.07 3.30 2.12
CA VAL A 62 6.31 2.90 3.50
C VAL A 62 4.98 2.75 4.21
N GLU A 63 4.78 1.62 4.90
CA GLU A 63 3.56 1.34 5.68
C GLU A 63 3.16 2.50 6.60
N ASP A 64 4.14 3.07 7.30
CA ASP A 64 3.95 4.15 8.28
C ASP A 64 3.44 5.46 7.66
N GLU A 65 3.60 5.65 6.35
CA GLU A 65 3.14 6.86 5.65
C GLU A 65 1.66 6.75 5.25
N ILE A 66 1.07 5.55 5.31
CA ILE A 66 -0.30 5.29 4.86
C ILE A 66 -1.28 5.80 5.90
N LYS A 67 -2.02 6.84 5.53
CA LYS A 67 -3.06 7.46 6.36
C LYS A 67 -4.41 6.79 6.15
N LYS A 68 -4.68 6.32 4.93
CA LYS A 68 -5.97 5.69 4.59
C LYS A 68 -5.82 4.75 3.40
N ILE A 69 -6.54 3.63 3.46
CA ILE A 69 -6.70 2.71 2.35
C ILE A 69 -8.17 2.29 2.23
N LYS A 70 -8.68 2.22 1.00
CA LYS A 70 -10.07 1.82 0.73
C LYS A 70 -10.18 1.06 -0.58
N LYS A 71 -10.85 -0.10 -0.57
CA LYS A 71 -11.17 -0.86 -1.80
C LYS A 71 -12.14 -0.05 -2.68
N LEU A 72 -11.86 -0.02 -3.99
CA LEU A 72 -12.71 0.61 -5.01
C LEU A 72 -13.69 -0.36 -5.65
#